data_AF-A0A2K3DUR3-F1
#
_entry.id   AF-A0A2K3DUR3-F1
#
_cell.length_a   1.000
_cell.length_b   1.000
_cell.length_c   1.000
_cell.angle_alpha   90.00
_cell.angle_beta   90.00
_cell.angle_gamma   90.00
#
_symmetry.space_group_name_H-M   'P 1'
#
loop_
_entity.id
_entity.type
_entity.pdbx_description
1 polymer ?
#
loop_
_entity_poly.entity_id
_entity_poly.type
_entity_poly.pdbx_seq_one_letter_code
_entity_poly.pdbx_strand_id
1 'polypeptide(L)'
;MAAAGLDTLRLEDSDDDFKYEEVDVMSDGEDDASEDLDAALRKLQQFTSKQEAATGPARTTEVKPGQVVKKPEVIDDFLRNFFIKMGLSRTCECFEAEWYELKATGRLDNSTTVPDVYLRNAELEDDVAGLRRELAEAKSIAGRASATWDKFRKERDFHRMHHKRVAQEKNKLLTDLRRLKEHYAKYEPTILELKKKYETLMKEKMMMSLERDKLAARVDALEQVASSPLPGAERSLGGQSTAAAGGGASGRALGATNGALTGDVPPAAGAAAAAATGRSGAVSAGPRSGWASLNAPPRRNPYADLEFPAAPVKMLSLNKTFKGHLLSVANLALHPTKPILVTASDDKTWKMWHMPGAAGGRVQAAGWCKETYYGHQNSCNGVSFNILGTQLASTDADGVVKLWDTRMTAEVATINTGKHPANKSCFDRSGQVLAVACDDGKVKAYSTTDGVLQAELAGHEDAVQAVLFDPAGQYLVSCGSDNTFRLWS
;
A
#
# COMPACT_ATOMS: atom_id res chain seq x y z
N MET A 1 -27.09 -62.96 39.07
CA MET A 1 -26.94 -62.75 37.61
C MET A 1 -26.86 -61.26 37.36
N ALA A 2 -25.75 -60.85 36.74
CA ALA A 2 -25.51 -59.61 36.01
C ALA A 2 -25.88 -58.26 36.71
N ALA A 3 -24.97 -57.78 37.54
CA ALA A 3 -24.80 -56.34 37.76
C ALA A 3 -24.04 -55.76 36.56
N ALA A 4 -24.66 -54.84 35.84
CA ALA A 4 -24.13 -54.20 34.64
C ALA A 4 -22.93 -53.30 35.00
N GLY A 5 -21.86 -53.45 34.23
CA GLY A 5 -20.60 -52.73 34.40
C GLY A 5 -20.77 -51.23 34.18
N LEU A 6 -20.34 -50.46 35.17
CA LEU A 6 -19.88 -49.09 34.99
C LEU A 6 -18.54 -49.15 34.26
N ASP A 7 -18.56 -48.98 32.95
CA ASP A 7 -17.35 -48.68 32.19
C ASP A 7 -17.01 -47.20 32.44
N THR A 8 -16.17 -46.99 33.45
CA THR A 8 -15.44 -45.74 33.65
C THR A 8 -14.51 -45.56 32.46
N LEU A 9 -14.95 -44.78 31.47
CA LEU A 9 -14.09 -44.29 30.39
C LEU A 9 -12.98 -43.42 31.01
N ARG A 10 -11.86 -44.09 31.27
CA ARG A 10 -10.56 -43.50 31.61
C ARG A 10 -10.25 -42.42 30.58
N LEU A 11 -10.19 -41.18 31.06
CA LEU A 11 -9.44 -40.11 30.42
C LEU A 11 -7.97 -40.51 30.50
N GLU A 12 -7.46 -41.10 29.41
CA GLU A 12 -6.03 -41.16 29.19
C GLU A 12 -5.59 -39.76 28.78
N ASP A 13 -5.30 -38.94 29.79
CA ASP A 13 -4.51 -37.73 29.64
C ASP A 13 -3.15 -38.17 29.07
N SER A 14 -2.96 -37.90 27.78
CA SER A 14 -1.66 -37.98 27.13
C SER A 14 -0.83 -36.83 27.69
N ASP A 15 -0.18 -37.08 28.82
CA ASP A 15 0.90 -36.30 29.41
C ASP A 15 2.08 -36.18 28.42
N ASP A 16 1.90 -35.37 27.37
CA ASP A 16 3.03 -34.77 26.65
C ASP A 16 3.30 -33.42 27.30
N ASP A 17 3.96 -33.51 28.46
CA ASP A 17 4.37 -32.43 29.33
C ASP A 17 5.53 -31.67 28.67
N PHE A 18 5.23 -30.92 27.59
CA PHE A 18 6.21 -30.03 26.97
C PHE A 18 6.43 -28.83 27.89
N LYS A 19 7.54 -28.88 28.65
CA LYS A 19 8.03 -27.73 29.41
C LYS A 19 8.11 -26.50 28.51
N TYR A 20 7.27 -25.52 28.80
CA TYR A 20 7.35 -24.19 28.23
C TYR A 20 8.60 -23.51 28.79
N GLU A 21 9.65 -23.43 27.99
CA GLU A 21 10.62 -22.35 28.17
C GLU A 21 9.98 -21.09 27.56
N GLU A 22 9.45 -20.23 28.43
CA GLU A 22 9.25 -18.83 28.09
C GLU A 22 10.61 -18.24 27.73
N VAL A 23 10.89 -18.19 26.42
CA VAL A 23 12.03 -17.45 25.91
C VAL A 23 11.57 -16.01 25.78
N ASP A 24 12.16 -15.14 26.60
CA ASP A 24 12.02 -13.69 26.49
C ASP A 24 12.14 -13.30 25.01
N VAL A 25 11.06 -12.71 24.48
CA VAL A 25 11.12 -12.03 23.20
C VAL A 25 12.09 -10.87 23.40
N MET A 26 13.34 -11.10 23.00
CA MET A 26 14.42 -10.14 23.07
C MET A 26 14.04 -8.90 22.27
N SER A 27 13.49 -7.92 22.99
CA SER A 27 13.67 -6.48 22.87
C SER A 27 14.35 -5.98 21.60
N ASP A 28 13.56 -5.38 20.70
CA ASP A 28 13.81 -4.10 19.99
C ASP A 28 15.26 -3.79 19.54
N GLY A 29 16.00 -4.78 19.04
CA GLY A 29 17.37 -4.59 18.52
C GLY A 29 17.60 -5.16 17.11
N GLU A 30 16.54 -5.65 16.45
CA GLU A 30 16.61 -6.35 15.16
C GLU A 30 16.97 -5.42 13.99
N ASP A 31 16.58 -4.13 14.07
CA ASP A 31 16.84 -3.16 13.01
C ASP A 31 18.36 -2.92 12.84
N ASP A 32 19.10 -2.75 13.94
CA ASP A 32 20.54 -2.46 13.93
C ASP A 32 21.37 -3.59 13.28
N ALA A 33 20.99 -4.85 13.50
CA ALA A 33 21.72 -6.00 12.97
C ALA A 33 21.50 -6.20 11.47
N SER A 34 20.31 -5.88 10.97
CA SER A 34 19.98 -5.92 9.54
C SER A 34 20.68 -4.80 8.78
N GLU A 35 20.75 -3.60 9.38
CA GLU A 35 21.46 -2.46 8.81
C GLU A 35 22.98 -2.69 8.73
N ASP A 36 23.59 -3.33 9.74
CA ASP A 36 25.03 -3.63 9.71
C ASP A 36 25.38 -4.69 8.65
N LEU A 37 24.52 -5.68 8.40
CA LEU A 37 24.72 -6.64 7.31
C LEU A 37 24.61 -5.96 5.93
N ASP A 38 23.60 -5.14 5.73
CA ASP A 38 23.35 -4.45 4.46
C ASP A 38 24.46 -3.43 4.17
N ALA A 39 24.94 -2.73 5.20
CA ALA A 39 26.10 -1.86 5.12
C ALA A 39 27.39 -2.63 4.82
N ALA A 40 27.60 -3.81 5.43
CA ALA A 40 28.75 -4.67 5.16
C ALA A 40 28.75 -5.18 3.70
N LEU A 41 27.61 -5.62 3.18
CA LEU A 41 27.47 -6.10 1.80
C LEU A 41 27.72 -4.97 0.77
N ARG A 42 27.21 -3.76 1.03
CA ARG A 42 27.48 -2.59 0.17
C ARG A 42 28.96 -2.21 0.16
N LYS A 43 29.63 -2.26 1.32
CA LYS A 43 31.08 -2.01 1.39
C LYS A 43 31.84 -3.06 0.58
N LEU A 44 31.49 -4.33 0.68
CA LEU A 44 32.11 -5.39 -0.13
C LEU A 44 31.89 -5.17 -1.64
N GLN A 45 30.68 -4.79 -2.06
CA GLN A 45 30.39 -4.46 -3.47
C GLN A 45 31.16 -3.22 -3.98
N GLN A 46 31.37 -2.23 -3.11
CA GLN A 46 32.21 -1.07 -3.44
C GLN A 46 33.68 -1.47 -3.57
N PHE A 47 34.17 -2.39 -2.72
CA PHE A 47 35.52 -2.93 -2.86
C PHE A 47 35.69 -3.70 -4.17
N THR A 48 34.75 -4.58 -4.54
CA THR A 48 34.85 -5.35 -5.80
C THR A 48 34.78 -4.46 -7.03
N SER A 49 33.84 -3.50 -7.07
CA SER A 49 33.72 -2.57 -8.20
C SER A 49 34.91 -1.61 -8.33
N LYS A 50 35.51 -1.18 -7.21
CA LYS A 50 36.73 -0.37 -7.23
C LYS A 50 37.93 -1.18 -7.75
N GLN A 51 38.01 -2.46 -7.42
CA GLN A 51 39.07 -3.35 -7.90
C GLN A 51 38.93 -3.68 -9.40
N GLU A 52 37.69 -3.86 -9.88
CA GLU A 52 37.36 -4.01 -11.30
C GLU A 52 37.65 -2.72 -12.09
N ALA A 53 37.43 -1.54 -11.50
CA ALA A 53 37.78 -0.26 -12.11
C ALA A 53 39.29 0.03 -12.13
N ALA A 54 40.06 -0.55 -11.19
CA ALA A 54 41.50 -0.41 -11.10
C ALA A 54 42.27 -1.35 -12.04
N THR A 55 41.62 -2.36 -12.63
CA THR A 55 42.21 -3.31 -13.59
C THR A 55 42.14 -2.85 -15.04
N GLY A 56 41.65 -1.64 -15.32
CA GLY A 56 41.78 -0.96 -16.62
C GLY A 56 43.16 -0.33 -16.83
N PRO A 57 43.59 -0.06 -18.08
CA PRO A 57 44.92 0.48 -18.37
C PRO A 57 45.13 1.81 -17.62
N ALA A 58 46.35 1.97 -17.11
CA ALA A 58 46.79 2.98 -16.15
C ALA A 58 46.11 4.34 -16.31
N ARG A 59 45.37 4.74 -15.26
CA ARG A 59 44.84 6.10 -15.12
C ARG A 59 45.99 7.11 -15.11
N THR A 60 46.03 7.95 -16.14
CA THR A 60 46.70 9.24 -16.08
C THR A 60 46.09 10.06 -14.95
N THR A 61 46.89 10.37 -13.95
CA THR A 61 46.51 11.22 -12.82
C THR A 61 46.27 12.64 -13.31
N GLU A 62 45.00 13.03 -13.48
CA GLU A 62 44.63 14.43 -13.66
C GLU A 62 44.88 15.17 -12.33
N VAL A 63 45.94 15.99 -12.33
CA VAL A 63 46.29 16.87 -11.21
C VAL A 63 45.29 18.03 -11.16
N LYS A 64 44.64 18.20 -10.01
CA LYS A 64 43.76 19.36 -9.73
C LYS A 64 44.56 20.67 -9.81
N PRO A 65 44.02 21.74 -10.42
CA PRO A 65 44.73 23.01 -10.51
C PRO A 65 44.87 23.64 -9.11
N GLY A 66 46.11 23.78 -8.64
CA GLY A 66 46.44 24.41 -7.36
C GLY A 66 47.55 23.73 -6.55
N GLN A 67 48.00 22.54 -6.93
CA GLN A 67 49.12 21.87 -6.25
C GLN A 67 50.43 22.15 -7.00
N VAL A 68 51.36 22.87 -6.38
CA VAL A 68 52.72 23.06 -6.92
C VAL A 68 53.45 21.72 -6.80
N VAL A 69 53.36 20.90 -7.85
CA VAL A 69 54.20 19.72 -7.98
C VAL A 69 55.59 20.23 -8.38
N LYS A 70 56.59 20.02 -7.51
CA LYS A 70 58.00 20.12 -7.92
C LYS A 70 58.21 19.07 -9.01
N LYS A 71 58.21 19.53 -10.25
CA LYS A 71 58.51 18.68 -11.40
C LYS A 71 60.02 18.37 -11.33
N PRO A 72 60.45 17.12 -11.14
CA PRO A 72 61.87 16.80 -11.19
C PRO A 72 62.38 17.10 -12.60
N GLU A 73 63.63 17.57 -12.69
CA GLU A 73 64.26 17.91 -13.97
C GLU A 73 64.25 16.70 -14.89
N VAL A 74 63.82 16.93 -16.12
CA VAL A 74 63.72 15.89 -17.14
C VAL A 74 65.16 15.47 -17.49
N ILE A 75 65.40 14.16 -17.61
CA ILE A 75 66.75 13.59 -17.81
C ILE A 75 67.42 14.18 -19.07
N ASP A 76 66.63 14.57 -20.07
CA ASP A 76 67.11 15.24 -21.27
C ASP A 76 67.72 16.62 -20.97
N ASP A 77 67.14 17.40 -20.07
CA ASP A 77 67.66 18.70 -19.63
C ASP A 77 68.94 18.53 -18.80
N PHE A 78 69.03 17.48 -17.98
CA PHE A 78 70.28 17.16 -17.27
C PHE A 78 71.40 16.78 -18.25
N LEU A 79 71.12 15.89 -19.23
CA LEU A 79 72.10 15.46 -20.22
C LEU A 79 72.54 16.59 -21.14
N ARG A 80 71.60 17.44 -21.59
CA ARG A 80 71.91 18.64 -22.37
C ARG A 80 72.79 19.61 -21.58
N ASN A 81 72.41 19.93 -20.34
CA ASN A 81 73.21 20.79 -19.48
C ASN A 81 74.60 20.19 -19.18
N PHE A 82 74.71 18.87 -19.04
CA PHE A 82 75.99 18.18 -18.85
C PHE A 82 76.89 18.30 -20.09
N PHE A 83 76.37 18.00 -21.29
CA PHE A 83 77.15 18.09 -22.52
C PHE A 83 77.59 19.52 -22.83
N ILE A 84 76.70 20.50 -22.61
CA ILE A 84 77.01 21.92 -22.78
C ILE A 84 78.08 22.36 -21.77
N LYS A 85 77.96 21.96 -20.50
CA LYS A 85 78.93 22.32 -19.45
C LYS A 85 80.30 21.69 -19.67
N MET A 86 80.37 20.51 -20.28
CA MET A 86 81.63 19.84 -20.63
C MET A 86 82.19 20.26 -22.00
N GLY A 87 81.54 21.19 -22.71
CA GLY A 87 81.99 21.70 -24.02
C GLY A 87 81.81 20.71 -25.18
N LEU A 88 80.98 19.67 -25.00
CA LEU A 88 80.74 18.60 -25.95
C LEU A 88 79.53 18.92 -26.85
N SER A 89 79.62 20.02 -27.62
CA SER A 89 78.51 20.53 -28.44
C SER A 89 78.07 19.55 -29.52
N ARG A 90 79.02 18.90 -30.21
CA ARG A 90 78.72 17.96 -31.30
C ARG A 90 77.97 16.71 -30.83
N THR A 91 78.27 16.20 -29.63
CA THR A 91 77.51 15.06 -29.06
C THR A 91 76.16 15.49 -28.53
N CYS A 92 76.01 16.75 -28.09
CA CYS A 92 74.71 17.31 -27.74
C CYS A 92 73.80 17.39 -28.96
N GLU A 93 74.32 17.86 -30.11
CA GLU A 93 73.58 17.92 -31.37
C GLU A 93 73.18 16.53 -31.90
N CYS A 94 74.09 15.54 -31.82
CA CYS A 94 73.75 14.16 -32.18
C CYS A 94 72.69 13.56 -31.24
N PHE A 95 72.82 13.79 -29.93
CA PHE A 95 71.86 13.34 -28.94
C PHE A 95 70.47 13.93 -29.19
N GLU A 96 70.38 15.24 -29.48
CA GLU A 96 69.12 15.90 -29.80
C GLU A 96 68.49 15.34 -31.08
N ALA A 97 69.27 15.15 -32.14
CA ALA A 97 68.78 14.61 -33.40
C ALA A 97 68.19 13.19 -33.23
N GLU A 98 68.93 12.29 -32.57
CA GLU A 98 68.48 10.92 -32.31
C GLU A 98 67.28 10.90 -31.35
N TRP A 99 67.25 11.77 -30.34
CA TRP A 99 66.14 11.87 -29.39
C TRP A 99 64.85 12.33 -30.05
N TYR A 100 64.90 13.34 -30.91
CA TYR A 100 63.72 13.80 -31.66
C TYR A 100 63.28 12.79 -32.72
N GLU A 101 64.19 12.04 -33.33
CA GLU A 101 63.87 10.93 -34.25
C GLU A 101 63.16 9.78 -33.51
N LEU A 102 63.66 9.39 -32.34
CA LEU A 102 63.05 8.35 -31.50
C LEU A 102 61.68 8.77 -30.96
N LYS A 103 61.49 10.06 -30.70
CA LYS A 103 60.19 10.64 -30.34
C LYS A 103 59.22 10.65 -31.52
N ALA A 104 59.69 10.98 -32.72
CA ALA A 104 58.88 10.99 -33.94
C ALA A 104 58.45 9.57 -34.36
N THR A 105 59.29 8.57 -34.11
CA THR A 105 58.99 7.14 -34.37
C THR A 105 58.10 6.49 -33.31
N GLY A 106 57.70 7.23 -32.27
CA GLY A 106 56.80 6.74 -31.22
C GLY A 106 57.40 5.65 -30.33
N ARG A 107 58.73 5.49 -30.36
CA ARG A 107 59.46 4.46 -29.61
C ARG A 107 59.80 4.89 -28.19
N LEU A 108 59.67 6.18 -27.92
CA LEU A 108 59.67 6.78 -26.59
C LEU A 108 58.23 7.10 -26.21
N ASP A 109 57.71 6.47 -25.15
CA ASP A 109 56.44 6.85 -24.56
C ASP A 109 56.49 8.31 -24.10
N ASN A 110 55.39 9.05 -24.24
CA ASN A 110 55.27 10.45 -23.82
C ASN A 110 55.36 10.66 -22.28
N SER A 111 55.81 9.66 -21.51
CA SER A 111 56.11 9.82 -20.09
C SER A 111 57.47 10.51 -19.96
N THR A 112 57.45 11.80 -19.67
CA THR A 112 58.64 12.66 -19.53
C THR A 112 59.50 12.33 -18.30
N THR A 113 59.36 11.17 -17.69
CA THR A 113 60.10 10.81 -16.48
C THR A 113 60.26 9.29 -16.43
N VAL A 114 61.46 8.78 -16.68
CA VAL A 114 61.81 7.40 -16.31
C VAL A 114 62.04 7.42 -14.81
N PRO A 115 61.18 6.82 -13.97
CA PRO A 115 61.36 6.82 -12.52
C PRO A 115 62.60 6.01 -12.15
N ASP A 116 63.39 6.51 -11.19
CA ASP A 116 64.52 5.76 -10.63
C ASP A 116 64.04 4.40 -10.06
N VAL A 117 64.80 3.33 -10.25
CA VAL A 117 64.42 1.96 -9.86
C VAL A 117 64.08 1.88 -8.36
N TYR A 118 64.75 2.69 -7.55
CA TYR A 118 64.49 2.80 -6.12
C TYR A 118 63.13 3.44 -5.79
N LEU A 119 62.71 4.45 -6.55
CA LEU A 119 61.40 5.08 -6.39
C LEU A 119 60.30 4.11 -6.81
N ARG A 120 60.52 3.36 -7.90
CA ARG A 120 59.56 2.35 -8.34
C ARG A 120 59.41 1.22 -7.33
N ASN A 121 60.50 0.77 -6.70
CA ASN A 121 60.44 -0.24 -5.66
C ASN A 121 59.73 0.28 -4.40
N ALA A 122 59.97 1.53 -4.00
CA ALA A 122 59.26 2.15 -2.88
C ALA A 122 57.75 2.30 -3.16
N GLU A 123 57.37 2.74 -4.36
CA GLU A 123 55.96 2.78 -4.80
C GLU A 123 55.30 1.40 -4.74
N LEU A 124 56.00 0.36 -5.24
CA LEU A 124 55.48 -1.00 -5.21
C LEU A 124 55.34 -1.56 -3.79
N GLU A 125 56.26 -1.23 -2.89
CA GLU A 125 56.16 -1.60 -1.47
C GLU A 125 54.96 -0.92 -0.78
N ASP A 126 54.75 0.37 -1.07
CA ASP A 126 53.59 1.12 -0.58
C ASP A 126 52.27 0.57 -1.13
N ASP A 127 52.24 0.20 -2.42
CA ASP A 127 51.09 -0.44 -3.06
C ASP A 127 50.79 -1.80 -2.43
N VAL A 128 51.81 -2.65 -2.20
CA VAL A 128 51.64 -3.95 -1.54
C VAL A 128 51.15 -3.79 -0.10
N ALA A 129 51.68 -2.80 0.63
CA ALA A 129 51.21 -2.48 1.98
C ALA A 129 49.75 -1.97 1.98
N GLY A 130 49.37 -1.19 0.97
CA GLY A 130 48.01 -0.75 0.71
C GLY A 130 47.05 -1.92 0.48
N LEU A 131 47.39 -2.79 -0.47
CA LEU A 131 46.60 -3.97 -0.82
C LEU A 131 46.43 -4.94 0.36
N ARG A 132 47.46 -5.10 1.20
CA ARG A 132 47.36 -5.92 2.43
C ARG A 132 46.37 -5.34 3.43
N ARG A 133 46.33 -4.01 3.61
CA ARG A 133 45.35 -3.34 4.47
C ARG A 133 43.93 -3.49 3.93
N GLU A 134 43.73 -3.26 2.63
CA GLU A 134 42.42 -3.44 1.99
C GLU A 134 41.92 -4.89 2.11
N LEU A 135 42.80 -5.88 1.93
CA LEU A 135 42.45 -7.30 2.09
C LEU A 135 42.07 -7.66 3.53
N ALA A 136 42.76 -7.09 4.53
CA ALA A 136 42.41 -7.30 5.94
C ALA A 136 41.05 -6.70 6.29
N GLU A 137 40.76 -5.50 5.78
CA GLU A 137 39.46 -4.84 5.97
C GLU A 137 38.33 -5.64 5.30
N ALA A 138 38.52 -6.07 4.05
CA ALA A 138 37.55 -6.90 3.33
C ALA A 138 37.26 -8.23 4.07
N LYS A 139 38.30 -8.89 4.62
CA LYS A 139 38.13 -10.10 5.44
C LYS A 139 37.32 -9.84 6.71
N SER A 140 37.55 -8.73 7.39
CA SER A 140 36.78 -8.35 8.59
C SER A 140 35.30 -8.12 8.27
N ILE A 141 35.02 -7.40 7.18
CA ILE A 141 33.66 -7.12 6.72
C ILE A 141 32.95 -8.42 6.33
N ALA A 142 33.61 -9.30 5.58
CA ALA A 142 33.06 -10.60 5.20
C ALA A 142 32.78 -11.49 6.42
N GLY A 143 33.65 -11.48 7.43
CA GLY A 143 33.43 -12.19 8.69
C GLY A 143 32.20 -11.71 9.45
N ARG A 144 32.00 -10.39 9.56
CA ARG A 144 30.80 -9.80 10.18
C ARG A 144 29.52 -10.12 9.41
N ALA A 145 29.57 -10.07 8.08
CA ALA A 145 28.45 -10.43 7.22
C ALA A 145 28.08 -11.93 7.34
N SER A 146 29.06 -12.83 7.42
CA SER A 146 28.80 -14.26 7.62
C SER A 146 28.15 -14.53 8.98
N ALA A 147 28.63 -13.90 10.04
CA ALA A 147 28.08 -14.10 11.39
C ALA A 147 26.63 -13.60 11.53
N THR A 148 26.31 -12.46 10.93
CA THR A 148 24.93 -11.93 10.89
C THR A 148 24.02 -12.80 10.02
N TRP A 149 24.51 -13.30 8.88
CA TRP A 149 23.76 -14.26 8.06
C TRP A 149 23.44 -15.56 8.80
N ASP A 150 24.39 -16.09 9.58
CA ASP A 150 24.16 -17.28 10.41
C ASP A 150 23.10 -17.06 11.50
N LYS A 151 22.98 -15.84 12.04
CA LYS A 151 21.89 -15.47 12.98
C LYS A 151 20.53 -15.50 12.28
N PHE A 152 20.39 -14.80 11.16
CA PHE A 152 19.14 -14.79 10.38
C PHE A 152 18.73 -16.19 9.91
N ARG A 153 19.71 -17.03 9.56
CA ARG A 153 19.44 -18.43 9.21
C ARG A 153 18.82 -19.19 10.37
N LYS A 154 19.34 -19.03 11.60
CA LYS A 154 18.80 -19.67 12.81
C LYS A 154 17.40 -19.17 13.14
N GLU A 155 17.15 -17.87 13.07
CA GLU A 155 15.82 -17.27 13.30
C GLU A 155 14.79 -17.77 12.30
N ARG A 156 15.13 -17.79 11.00
CA ARG A 156 14.27 -18.35 9.96
C ARG A 156 13.93 -19.82 10.24
N ASP A 157 14.93 -20.62 10.60
CA ASP A 157 14.75 -22.04 10.90
C ASP A 157 13.90 -22.23 12.18
N PHE A 158 14.03 -21.35 13.17
CA PHE A 158 13.18 -21.28 14.36
C PHE A 158 11.72 -20.96 14.00
N HIS A 159 11.45 -19.89 13.25
CA HIS A 159 10.08 -19.54 12.83
C HIS A 159 9.44 -20.66 12.01
N ARG A 160 10.22 -21.33 11.15
CA ARG A 160 9.74 -22.47 10.36
C ARG A 160 9.36 -23.66 11.25
N MET A 161 10.17 -23.96 12.28
CA MET A 161 9.89 -25.02 13.25
C MET A 161 8.68 -24.67 14.12
N HIS A 162 8.61 -23.43 14.63
CA HIS A 162 7.51 -22.95 15.45
C HIS A 162 6.18 -22.97 14.68
N HIS A 163 6.16 -22.48 13.44
CA HIS A 163 4.98 -22.53 12.59
C HIS A 163 4.50 -23.97 12.33
N LYS A 164 5.42 -24.92 12.11
CA LYS A 164 5.07 -26.34 11.99
C LYS A 164 4.44 -26.89 13.27
N ARG A 165 4.98 -26.53 14.45
CA ARG A 165 4.43 -26.94 15.75
C ARG A 165 3.01 -26.40 15.95
N VAL A 166 2.81 -25.10 15.75
CA VAL A 166 1.49 -24.46 15.87
C VAL A 166 0.48 -25.08 14.90
N ALA A 167 0.90 -25.42 13.68
CA ALA A 167 0.04 -26.10 12.72
C ALA A 167 -0.35 -27.52 13.18
N GLN A 168 0.58 -28.27 13.80
CA GLN A 168 0.30 -29.58 14.38
C GLN A 168 -0.69 -29.47 15.56
N GLU A 169 -0.48 -28.54 16.47
CA GLU A 169 -1.39 -28.28 17.60
C GLU A 169 -2.78 -27.86 17.13
N LYS A 170 -2.86 -26.95 16.15
CA LYS A 170 -4.12 -26.56 15.51
C LYS A 170 -4.86 -27.78 14.93
N ASN A 171 -4.13 -28.67 14.25
CA ASN A 171 -4.74 -29.88 13.68
C ASN A 171 -5.24 -30.84 14.77
N LYS A 172 -4.50 -30.98 15.88
CA LYS A 172 -4.93 -31.77 17.06
C LYS A 172 -6.21 -31.19 17.67
N LEU A 173 -6.25 -29.87 17.91
CA LEU A 173 -7.44 -29.19 18.42
C LEU A 173 -8.63 -29.32 17.47
N LEU A 174 -8.41 -29.25 16.15
CA LEU A 174 -9.47 -29.46 15.16
C LEU A 174 -10.03 -30.89 15.24
N THR A 175 -9.19 -31.90 15.46
CA THR A 175 -9.67 -33.28 15.64
C THR A 175 -10.46 -33.44 16.93
N ASP A 176 -10.02 -32.81 18.02
CA ASP A 176 -10.72 -32.88 19.31
C ASP A 176 -12.06 -32.14 19.26
N LEU A 177 -12.12 -30.99 18.58
CA LEU A 177 -13.36 -30.23 18.39
C LEU A 177 -14.36 -31.00 17.53
N ARG A 178 -13.90 -31.76 16.52
CA ARG A 178 -14.78 -32.67 15.75
C ARG A 178 -15.32 -33.80 16.61
N ARG A 179 -14.47 -34.46 17.42
CA ARG A 179 -14.90 -35.50 18.36
C ARG A 179 -15.92 -34.97 19.37
N LEU A 180 -15.69 -33.78 19.90
CA LEU A 180 -16.60 -33.13 20.82
C LEU A 180 -17.94 -32.81 20.15
N LYS A 181 -17.92 -32.32 18.91
CA LYS A 181 -19.14 -32.07 18.12
C LYS A 181 -19.94 -33.35 17.87
N GLU A 182 -19.27 -34.44 17.53
CA GLU A 182 -19.91 -35.76 17.40
C GLU A 182 -20.51 -36.24 18.72
N HIS A 183 -19.81 -36.01 19.84
CA HIS A 183 -20.33 -36.32 21.17
C HIS A 183 -21.59 -35.51 21.47
N TYR A 184 -21.60 -34.20 21.24
CA TYR A 184 -22.78 -33.35 21.42
C TYR A 184 -23.97 -33.77 20.54
N ALA A 185 -23.71 -34.14 19.28
CA ALA A 185 -24.74 -34.61 18.36
C ALA A 185 -25.45 -35.88 18.88
N LYS A 186 -24.78 -36.72 19.69
CA LYS A 186 -25.40 -37.89 20.33
C LYS A 186 -26.40 -37.50 21.43
N TYR A 187 -26.20 -36.39 22.14
CA TYR A 187 -27.13 -35.93 23.19
C TYR A 187 -28.26 -35.03 22.66
N GLU A 188 -28.12 -34.49 21.46
CA GLU A 188 -29.17 -33.70 20.82
C GLU A 188 -30.54 -34.40 20.76
N PRO A 189 -30.66 -35.67 20.31
CA PRO A 189 -31.95 -36.35 20.28
C PRO A 189 -32.53 -36.59 21.69
N THR A 190 -31.70 -36.90 22.69
CA THR A 190 -32.16 -37.15 24.05
C THR A 190 -32.70 -35.89 24.71
N ILE A 191 -32.08 -34.73 24.44
CA ILE A 191 -32.57 -33.42 24.88
C ILE A 191 -33.91 -33.09 24.20
N LEU A 192 -34.06 -33.38 22.91
CA LEU A 192 -35.31 -33.16 22.18
C LEU A 192 -36.44 -34.05 22.70
N GLU A 193 -36.15 -35.31 23.01
CA GLU A 193 -37.13 -36.21 23.64
C GLU A 193 -37.55 -35.73 25.03
N LEU A 194 -36.60 -35.30 25.86
CA LEU A 194 -36.88 -34.72 27.18
C LEU A 194 -37.75 -33.47 27.08
N LYS A 195 -37.48 -32.59 26.10
CA LYS A 195 -38.33 -31.42 25.82
C LYS A 195 -39.75 -31.82 25.42
N LYS A 196 -39.92 -32.80 24.52
CA LYS A 196 -41.24 -33.31 24.15
C LYS A 196 -41.99 -33.87 25.37
N LYS A 197 -41.33 -34.67 26.21
CA LYS A 197 -41.93 -35.21 27.44
C LYS A 197 -42.33 -34.10 28.42
N TYR A 198 -41.52 -33.06 28.54
CA TYR A 198 -41.86 -31.90 29.35
C TYR A 198 -43.09 -31.16 28.81
N GLU A 199 -43.15 -30.92 27.49
CA GLU A 199 -44.31 -30.28 26.86
C GLU A 199 -45.59 -31.11 26.99
N THR A 200 -45.52 -32.43 26.85
CA THR A 200 -46.70 -33.31 27.03
C THR A 200 -47.19 -33.28 28.47
N LEU A 201 -46.27 -33.42 29.45
CA LEU A 201 -46.62 -33.31 30.87
C LEU A 201 -47.21 -31.95 31.21
N MET A 202 -46.71 -30.87 30.59
CA MET A 202 -47.22 -29.53 30.83
C MET A 202 -48.64 -29.35 30.25
N LYS A 203 -48.91 -29.93 29.07
CA LYS A 203 -50.26 -29.99 28.48
C LYS A 203 -51.23 -30.82 29.32
N GLU A 204 -50.81 -31.98 29.79
CA GLU A 204 -51.61 -32.85 30.68
C GLU A 204 -51.91 -32.16 32.00
N LYS A 205 -50.92 -31.51 32.63
CA LYS A 205 -51.13 -30.71 33.84
C LYS A 205 -52.12 -29.58 33.61
N MET A 206 -52.06 -28.91 32.46
CA MET A 206 -53.01 -27.86 32.10
C MET A 206 -54.43 -28.40 31.90
N MET A 207 -54.57 -29.55 31.24
CA MET A 207 -55.85 -30.25 31.09
C MET A 207 -56.45 -30.65 32.43
N MET A 208 -55.66 -31.27 33.31
CA MET A 208 -56.08 -31.65 34.66
C MET A 208 -56.48 -30.44 35.50
N SER A 209 -55.77 -29.31 35.37
CA SER A 209 -56.15 -28.06 36.02
C SER A 209 -57.52 -27.58 35.53
N LEU A 210 -57.76 -27.60 34.22
CA LEU A 210 -59.05 -27.20 33.64
C LEU A 210 -60.19 -28.15 34.03
N GLU A 211 -59.94 -29.45 34.12
CA GLU A 211 -60.94 -30.43 34.58
C GLU A 211 -61.26 -30.24 36.06
N ARG A 212 -60.23 -30.02 36.89
CA ARG A 212 -60.41 -29.65 38.30
C ARG A 212 -61.24 -28.38 38.44
N ASP A 213 -60.98 -27.36 37.63
CA ASP A 213 -61.74 -26.11 37.66
C ASP A 213 -63.20 -26.31 37.20
N LYS A 214 -63.45 -27.16 36.19
CA LYS A 214 -64.81 -27.55 35.77
C LYS A 214 -65.57 -28.33 36.83
N LEU A 215 -64.89 -29.25 37.53
CA LEU A 215 -65.49 -30.02 38.62
C LEU A 215 -65.77 -29.13 39.83
N ALA A 216 -64.85 -28.23 40.19
CA ALA A 216 -65.08 -27.22 41.21
C ALA A 216 -66.31 -26.36 40.88
N ALA A 217 -66.43 -25.87 39.64
CA ALA A 217 -67.61 -25.12 39.20
C ALA A 217 -68.92 -25.93 39.25
N ARG A 218 -68.88 -27.25 39.03
CA ARG A 218 -70.05 -28.13 39.19
C ARG A 218 -70.42 -28.36 40.65
N VAL A 219 -69.43 -28.49 41.53
CA VAL A 219 -69.64 -28.58 42.99
C VAL A 219 -70.26 -27.28 43.49
N ASP A 220 -69.71 -26.13 43.10
CA ASP A 220 -70.27 -24.81 43.45
C ASP A 220 -71.73 -24.67 42.96
N ALA A 221 -72.04 -25.13 41.73
CA ALA A 221 -73.40 -25.10 41.19
C ALA A 221 -74.36 -26.02 41.95
N LEU A 222 -73.92 -27.22 42.36
CA LEU A 222 -74.73 -28.15 43.16
C LEU A 222 -74.92 -27.65 44.59
N GLU A 223 -73.91 -27.02 45.19
CA GLU A 223 -74.03 -26.35 46.49
C GLU A 223 -75.00 -25.17 46.43
N GLN A 224 -75.03 -24.40 45.33
CA GLN A 224 -76.04 -23.36 45.10
C GLN A 224 -77.46 -23.93 44.97
N VAL A 225 -77.63 -25.11 44.36
CA VAL A 225 -78.94 -25.78 44.26
C VAL A 225 -79.37 -26.39 45.60
N ALA A 226 -78.44 -26.95 46.37
CA ALA A 226 -78.71 -27.51 47.69
C ALA A 226 -78.95 -26.44 48.77
N SER A 227 -78.46 -25.22 48.56
CA SER A 227 -78.62 -24.08 49.49
C SER A 227 -79.83 -23.20 49.22
N SER A 228 -80.75 -23.57 48.30
CA SER A 228 -81.99 -22.82 48.05
C SER A 228 -82.99 -22.92 49.20
N PRO A 229 -83.31 -21.84 49.93
CA PRO A 229 -84.40 -21.80 50.90
C PRO A 229 -85.69 -21.23 50.26
N LEU A 230 -86.85 -21.64 50.79
CA LEU A 230 -88.19 -21.08 50.47
C LEU A 230 -88.32 -19.60 50.90
N PRO A 231 -89.30 -18.84 50.34
CA PRO A 231 -89.25 -17.38 50.24
C PRO A 231 -89.86 -16.65 51.45
N GLY A 232 -89.34 -15.45 51.75
CA GLY A 232 -90.08 -14.51 52.61
C GLY A 232 -89.27 -13.35 53.21
N ALA A 233 -89.41 -12.17 52.57
CA ALA A 233 -89.51 -10.83 53.15
C ALA A 233 -88.30 -10.15 53.84
N GLU A 234 -87.67 -9.26 53.05
CA GLU A 234 -87.58 -7.80 53.26
C GLU A 234 -86.79 -7.13 54.41
N ARG A 235 -86.07 -6.07 53.96
CA ARG A 235 -85.65 -4.80 54.61
C ARG A 235 -84.39 -4.85 55.48
N SER A 236 -83.56 -3.82 55.57
CA SER A 236 -83.36 -2.52 54.89
C SER A 236 -82.21 -1.83 55.67
N LEU A 237 -81.54 -0.85 55.05
CA LEU A 237 -80.72 0.23 55.64
C LEU A 237 -79.19 0.04 55.82
N GLY A 238 -78.48 1.03 55.24
CA GLY A 238 -77.21 1.63 55.72
C GLY A 238 -75.93 0.92 55.27
N GLY A 239 -74.92 1.52 54.65
CA GLY A 239 -74.52 2.93 54.52
C GLY A 239 -73.04 3.08 54.91
N GLN A 240 -72.22 3.64 53.99
CA GLN A 240 -70.82 4.14 54.11
C GLN A 240 -69.70 3.06 54.06
N SER A 241 -68.89 2.96 52.99
CA SER A 241 -67.75 3.80 52.52
C SER A 241 -66.56 3.79 53.51
N THR A 242 -65.29 3.53 53.15
CA THR A 242 -64.47 4.22 52.13
C THR A 242 -63.14 3.49 51.84
N ALA A 243 -62.61 3.70 50.61
CA ALA A 243 -61.19 3.95 50.24
C ALA A 243 -60.12 2.84 50.48
N ALA A 244 -59.06 2.70 49.69
CA ALA A 244 -58.62 3.20 48.38
C ALA A 244 -57.29 2.49 48.02
N ALA A 245 -57.00 2.39 46.71
CA ALA A 245 -55.68 2.24 46.06
C ALA A 245 -54.82 0.99 46.39
N GLY A 246 -54.11 0.36 45.45
CA GLY A 246 -53.82 0.61 44.04
C GLY A 246 -52.80 -0.43 43.53
N GLY A 247 -52.50 -0.42 42.23
CA GLY A 247 -51.32 -1.10 41.67
C GLY A 247 -51.60 -2.08 40.53
N GLY A 248 -52.04 -1.57 39.37
CA GLY A 248 -52.08 -2.30 38.11
C GLY A 248 -50.77 -2.18 37.34
N ALA A 249 -50.26 -3.33 36.88
CA ALA A 249 -48.97 -3.50 36.21
C ALA A 249 -49.01 -3.15 34.72
N SER A 250 -47.87 -2.68 34.23
CA SER A 250 -47.52 -2.40 32.83
C SER A 250 -46.99 -3.64 32.11
N GLY A 251 -47.44 -3.82 30.86
CA GLY A 251 -46.56 -4.04 29.71
C GLY A 251 -46.15 -5.48 29.35
N ARG A 252 -46.56 -5.94 28.16
CA ARG A 252 -45.65 -6.03 26.99
C ARG A 252 -46.35 -6.45 25.69
N ALA A 253 -45.93 -5.80 24.61
CA ALA A 253 -46.18 -6.10 23.19
C ALA A 253 -45.19 -7.19 22.69
N LEU A 254 -45.24 -7.86 21.53
CA LEU A 254 -45.68 -7.58 20.14
C LEU A 254 -45.95 -8.92 19.40
N GLY A 255 -46.92 -9.00 18.47
CA GLY A 255 -46.72 -9.23 17.02
C GLY A 255 -47.43 -10.53 16.56
N ALA A 256 -48.02 -10.74 15.38
CA ALA A 256 -48.10 -9.98 14.13
C ALA A 256 -49.24 -10.56 13.22
N THR A 257 -49.54 -9.81 12.14
CA THR A 257 -49.99 -10.22 10.77
C THR A 257 -51.39 -9.84 10.27
N ASN A 258 -51.33 -9.30 9.04
CA ASN A 258 -52.28 -9.21 7.92
C ASN A 258 -53.45 -8.19 7.94
N GLY A 259 -53.32 -7.22 7.03
CA GLY A 259 -54.41 -6.39 6.52
C GLY A 259 -53.91 -5.56 5.33
N ALA A 260 -54.40 -5.88 4.14
CA ALA A 260 -54.03 -5.27 2.87
C ALA A 260 -54.89 -4.03 2.52
N LEU A 261 -54.42 -3.30 1.50
CA LEU A 261 -55.13 -2.45 0.53
C LEU A 261 -55.06 -0.91 0.68
N THR A 262 -54.35 -0.34 -0.32
CA THR A 262 -54.71 0.78 -1.22
C THR A 262 -54.88 2.21 -0.70
N GLY A 263 -54.25 3.16 -1.40
CA GLY A 263 -54.75 4.53 -1.54
C GLY A 263 -53.69 5.63 -1.62
N ASP A 264 -53.33 5.98 -2.85
CA ASP A 264 -53.13 7.34 -3.39
C ASP A 264 -52.07 8.34 -2.87
N VAL A 265 -51.27 8.77 -3.86
CA VAL A 265 -50.47 10.01 -4.03
C VAL A 265 -51.43 11.22 -4.10
N PRO A 266 -51.17 12.46 -3.57
CA PRO A 266 -50.29 13.47 -4.21
C PRO A 266 -49.76 14.58 -3.24
N PRO A 267 -49.42 15.85 -3.65
CA PRO A 267 -48.02 16.29 -3.79
C PRO A 267 -47.64 17.64 -3.10
N ALA A 268 -46.35 18.01 -3.23
CA ALA A 268 -45.76 19.36 -3.36
C ALA A 268 -46.08 20.53 -2.38
N ALA A 269 -45.03 21.03 -1.72
CA ALA A 269 -44.69 22.45 -1.44
C ALA A 269 -43.41 22.44 -0.55
N GLY A 270 -42.38 23.27 -0.67
CA GLY A 270 -42.28 24.66 -1.14
C GLY A 270 -41.79 25.53 0.02
N ALA A 271 -40.49 25.89 0.06
CA ALA A 271 -39.95 26.95 0.93
C ALA A 271 -38.69 27.53 0.24
N ALA A 272 -38.78 28.68 -0.43
CA ALA A 272 -38.78 30.06 0.08
C ALA A 272 -37.35 30.64 0.17
N ALA A 273 -36.95 31.32 -0.91
CA ALA A 273 -35.80 32.22 -0.97
C ALA A 273 -36.29 33.67 -1.00
N ALA A 274 -35.76 34.50 -0.11
CA ALA A 274 -36.02 35.94 -0.03
C ALA A 274 -35.12 36.71 -1.01
N ALA A 275 -35.74 37.72 -1.65
CA ALA A 275 -35.15 38.57 -2.67
C ALA A 275 -34.31 39.71 -2.10
N ALA A 276 -33.23 40.06 -2.81
CA ALA A 276 -32.65 41.39 -2.82
C ALA A 276 -32.22 41.74 -4.26
N THR A 277 -32.93 42.72 -4.82
CA THR A 277 -32.68 43.48 -6.06
C THR A 277 -31.37 44.28 -5.97
N GLY A 278 -30.57 44.57 -7.00
CA GLY A 278 -30.61 44.27 -8.43
C GLY A 278 -29.47 45.01 -9.17
N ARG A 279 -29.08 44.56 -10.36
CA ARG A 279 -28.81 45.37 -11.56
C ARG A 279 -28.35 44.49 -12.74
N SER A 280 -29.24 44.44 -13.73
CA SER A 280 -29.07 44.24 -15.17
C SER A 280 -27.72 43.76 -15.73
N GLY A 281 -27.75 42.59 -16.35
CA GLY A 281 -26.78 42.10 -17.34
C GLY A 281 -27.27 40.77 -17.90
N ALA A 282 -28.08 40.83 -18.94
CA ALA A 282 -28.68 39.65 -19.57
C ALA A 282 -27.62 38.79 -20.28
N VAL A 283 -27.38 37.57 -19.77
CA VAL A 283 -27.02 36.40 -20.60
C VAL A 283 -27.63 35.16 -19.95
N SER A 284 -28.56 34.52 -20.66
CA SER A 284 -29.12 33.22 -20.32
C SER A 284 -28.04 32.13 -20.37
N ALA A 285 -27.76 31.48 -19.25
CA ALA A 285 -27.05 30.21 -19.24
C ALA A 285 -27.66 29.31 -18.17
N GLY A 286 -28.33 28.24 -18.63
CA GLY A 286 -28.72 27.10 -17.80
C GLY A 286 -27.50 26.35 -17.24
N PRO A 287 -27.72 25.26 -16.49
CA PRO A 287 -26.69 24.64 -15.65
C PRO A 287 -25.50 24.22 -16.52
N ARG A 288 -24.32 24.79 -16.23
CA ARG A 288 -23.09 24.53 -16.97
C ARG A 288 -22.68 23.08 -16.75
N SER A 289 -22.93 22.23 -17.74
CA SER A 289 -22.32 20.90 -17.81
C SER A 289 -20.81 21.06 -17.90
N GLY A 290 -20.08 20.17 -17.23
CA GLY A 290 -18.60 20.14 -17.16
C GLY A 290 -17.89 19.90 -18.50
N TRP A 291 -18.59 20.06 -19.62
CA TRP A 291 -18.09 19.93 -21.00
C TRP A 291 -17.84 21.27 -21.70
N ALA A 292 -18.29 22.39 -21.12
CA ALA A 292 -18.03 23.71 -21.68
C ALA A 292 -16.53 24.10 -21.68
N SER A 293 -15.66 23.35 -20.98
CA SER A 293 -14.20 23.50 -21.03
C SER A 293 -13.56 22.86 -22.27
N LEU A 294 -14.17 21.84 -22.86
CA LEU A 294 -13.68 21.15 -24.08
C LEU A 294 -14.11 21.89 -25.35
N ASN A 295 -15.32 22.46 -25.38
CA ASN A 295 -15.80 23.30 -26.49
C ASN A 295 -15.27 24.76 -26.44
N ALA A 296 -14.17 25.00 -25.72
CA ALA A 296 -13.50 26.30 -25.76
C ALA A 296 -12.93 26.52 -27.18
N PRO A 297 -12.95 27.76 -27.73
CA PRO A 297 -12.37 28.03 -29.04
C PRO A 297 -10.91 27.55 -29.09
N PRO A 298 -10.39 27.10 -30.24
CA PRO A 298 -9.04 26.54 -30.36
C PRO A 298 -8.01 27.53 -29.81
N ARG A 299 -7.50 27.25 -28.61
CA ARG A 299 -6.47 28.04 -27.94
C ARG A 299 -5.12 27.60 -28.48
N ARG A 300 -4.43 28.50 -29.17
CA ARG A 300 -3.06 28.30 -29.65
C ARG A 300 -2.17 27.92 -28.47
N ASN A 301 -1.37 26.86 -28.61
CA ASN A 301 -0.46 26.39 -27.56
C ASN A 301 0.45 27.56 -27.13
N PRO A 302 0.37 28.05 -25.87
CA PRO A 302 1.16 29.18 -25.40
C PRO A 302 2.66 28.87 -25.30
N TYR A 303 3.04 27.59 -25.44
CA TYR A 303 4.43 27.13 -25.47
C TYR A 303 4.92 26.76 -26.88
N ALA A 304 4.10 26.92 -27.93
CA ALA A 304 4.51 26.62 -29.29
C ALA A 304 5.65 27.52 -29.77
N ASP A 305 5.74 28.74 -29.24
CA ASP A 305 6.78 29.72 -29.60
C ASP A 305 7.91 29.79 -28.56
N LEU A 306 7.92 28.91 -27.55
CA LEU A 306 8.96 28.89 -26.51
C LEU A 306 9.97 27.77 -26.79
N GLU A 307 11.19 28.16 -27.16
CA GLU A 307 12.32 27.23 -27.26
C GLU A 307 12.86 26.93 -25.85
N PHE A 308 12.64 25.69 -25.40
CA PHE A 308 13.26 25.22 -24.16
C PHE A 308 14.68 24.74 -24.46
N PRO A 309 15.72 25.25 -23.79
CA PRO A 309 17.05 24.69 -23.94
C PRO A 309 17.03 23.24 -23.47
N ALA A 310 17.39 22.31 -24.36
CA ALA A 310 17.47 20.89 -24.03
C ALA A 310 18.38 20.72 -22.81
N ALA A 311 17.82 20.28 -21.69
CA ALA A 311 18.62 20.03 -20.49
C ALA A 311 19.72 19.02 -20.84
N PRO A 312 21.01 19.36 -20.69
CA PRO A 312 22.08 18.44 -21.03
C PRO A 312 22.15 17.35 -19.96
N VAL A 313 21.35 16.30 -20.11
CA VAL A 313 21.39 15.12 -19.24
C VAL A 313 22.65 14.33 -19.63
N LYS A 314 23.80 14.77 -19.13
CA LYS A 314 25.11 14.25 -19.58
C LYS A 314 25.37 12.80 -19.16
N MET A 315 24.72 12.27 -18.13
CA MET A 315 24.60 10.83 -17.84
C MET A 315 23.51 10.64 -16.77
N LEU A 316 22.57 9.71 -16.99
CA LEU A 316 21.68 9.24 -15.93
C LEU A 316 22.42 8.17 -15.12
N SER A 317 22.59 8.40 -13.82
CA SER A 317 23.11 7.39 -12.89
C SER A 317 22.04 7.01 -11.88
N LEU A 318 21.99 5.72 -11.51
CA LEU A 318 21.13 5.24 -10.44
C LEU A 318 21.61 5.84 -9.11
N ASN A 319 20.84 6.76 -8.54
CA ASN A 319 21.18 7.39 -7.27
C ASN A 319 20.72 6.54 -6.08
N LYS A 320 19.44 6.12 -6.08
CA LYS A 320 18.83 5.36 -4.99
C LYS A 320 17.80 4.37 -5.50
N THR A 321 17.70 3.23 -4.81
CA THR A 321 16.65 2.23 -4.99
C THR A 321 15.80 2.20 -3.72
N PHE A 322 14.48 2.35 -3.87
CA PHE A 322 13.54 2.34 -2.75
C PHE A 322 12.68 1.08 -2.79
N LYS A 323 12.79 0.23 -1.76
CA LYS A 323 11.90 -0.91 -1.55
C LYS A 323 10.75 -0.46 -0.67
N GLY A 324 9.67 -0.04 -1.30
CA GLY A 324 8.52 0.55 -0.61
C GLY A 324 7.27 -0.31 -0.57
N HIS A 325 7.06 -1.12 -1.59
CA HIS A 325 5.84 -1.90 -1.78
C HIS A 325 6.10 -3.39 -1.60
N LEU A 326 5.05 -4.13 -1.23
CA LEU A 326 5.14 -5.59 -1.05
C LEU A 326 5.08 -6.33 -2.38
N LEU A 327 4.36 -5.78 -3.36
CA LEU A 327 4.18 -6.35 -4.69
C LEU A 327 4.68 -5.39 -5.78
N SER A 328 4.42 -5.72 -7.05
CA SER A 328 4.85 -4.91 -8.20
C SER A 328 4.33 -3.48 -8.11
N VAL A 329 5.14 -2.51 -8.54
CA VAL A 329 4.74 -1.11 -8.66
C VAL A 329 4.22 -0.91 -10.08
N ALA A 330 2.92 -0.69 -10.23
CA ALA A 330 2.27 -0.58 -11.52
C ALA A 330 2.47 0.82 -12.14
N ASN A 331 2.39 1.87 -11.33
CA ASN A 331 2.45 3.24 -11.83
C ASN A 331 3.05 4.21 -10.82
N LEU A 332 3.52 5.34 -11.33
CA LEU A 332 4.23 6.36 -10.59
C LEU A 332 3.87 7.74 -11.14
N ALA A 333 3.52 8.68 -10.26
CA ALA A 333 3.16 10.04 -10.60
C ALA A 333 3.92 11.04 -9.74
N LEU A 334 4.46 12.07 -10.38
CA LEU A 334 5.12 13.20 -9.70
C LEU A 334 4.11 14.30 -9.43
N HIS A 335 4.22 14.93 -8.26
CA HIS A 335 3.45 16.12 -7.96
C HIS A 335 3.97 17.31 -8.81
N PRO A 336 3.09 18.10 -9.43
CA PRO A 336 3.49 19.13 -10.41
C PRO A 336 4.35 20.26 -9.82
N THR A 337 4.15 20.60 -8.54
CA THR A 337 4.81 21.77 -7.91
C THR A 337 5.69 21.44 -6.70
N LYS A 338 5.64 20.22 -6.17
CA LYS A 338 6.31 19.84 -4.91
C LYS A 338 7.18 18.62 -5.17
N PRO A 339 8.28 18.41 -4.43
CA PRO A 339 9.10 17.21 -4.54
C PRO A 339 8.41 16.03 -3.85
N ILE A 340 7.23 15.68 -4.33
CA ILE A 340 6.42 14.55 -3.85
C ILE A 340 6.25 13.59 -5.01
N LEU A 341 6.44 12.31 -4.70
CA LEU A 341 6.27 11.20 -5.61
C LEU A 341 5.15 10.32 -5.07
N VAL A 342 4.25 9.86 -5.92
CA VAL A 342 3.27 8.84 -5.57
C VAL A 342 3.50 7.59 -6.39
N THR A 343 3.42 6.44 -5.72
CA THR A 343 3.51 5.12 -6.35
C THR A 343 2.22 4.35 -6.09
N ALA A 344 1.76 3.62 -7.09
CA ALA A 344 0.65 2.68 -6.98
C ALA A 344 1.16 1.26 -7.21
N SER A 345 0.65 0.31 -6.43
CA SER A 345 1.13 -1.07 -6.43
C SER A 345 -0.01 -2.09 -6.39
N ASP A 346 0.34 -3.29 -6.83
CA ASP A 346 -0.49 -4.49 -6.71
C ASP A 346 -0.81 -4.87 -5.26
N ASP A 347 -0.10 -4.30 -4.28
CA ASP A 347 -0.39 -4.46 -2.86
C ASP A 347 -1.67 -3.75 -2.40
N LYS A 348 -2.46 -3.22 -3.34
CA LYS A 348 -3.75 -2.53 -3.16
C LYS A 348 -3.62 -1.17 -2.49
N THR A 349 -2.39 -0.68 -2.38
CA THR A 349 -2.09 0.60 -1.78
C THR A 349 -1.42 1.52 -2.79
N TRP A 350 -1.58 2.81 -2.53
CA TRP A 350 -0.70 3.81 -3.10
C TRP A 350 0.03 4.52 -1.96
N LYS A 351 1.30 4.84 -2.19
CA LYS A 351 2.19 5.44 -1.18
C LYS A 351 2.66 6.80 -1.65
N MET A 352 2.73 7.73 -0.72
CA MET A 352 3.27 9.07 -0.97
C MET A 352 4.68 9.18 -0.38
N TRP A 353 5.62 9.59 -1.22
CA TRP A 353 7.03 9.72 -0.90
C TRP A 353 7.44 11.18 -1.00
N HIS A 354 8.24 11.63 -0.03
CA HIS A 354 8.92 12.91 -0.15
C HIS A 354 10.29 12.69 -0.81
N MET A 355 10.53 13.36 -1.93
CA MET A 355 11.84 13.34 -2.57
C MET A 355 12.77 14.31 -1.83
N PRO A 356 13.95 13.87 -1.37
CA PRO A 356 14.93 14.80 -0.82
C PRO A 356 15.33 15.77 -1.94
N GLY A 357 14.92 17.02 -1.80
CA GLY A 357 15.22 18.07 -2.78
C GLY A 357 16.72 18.25 -2.95
N ALA A 358 17.15 18.59 -4.17
CA ALA A 358 18.55 18.88 -4.50
C ALA A 358 19.14 20.10 -3.75
N ALA A 359 18.35 20.80 -2.94
CA ALA A 359 18.78 21.95 -2.15
C ALA A 359 19.24 21.49 -0.74
N GLY A 360 20.51 21.10 -0.65
CA GLY A 360 21.18 20.83 0.62
C GLY A 360 21.76 19.42 0.66
N GLY A 361 23.08 19.33 0.56
CA GLY A 361 23.89 18.10 0.51
C GLY A 361 23.87 17.22 1.77
N ARG A 362 22.72 17.03 2.41
CA ARG A 362 22.48 15.95 3.36
C ARG A 362 21.65 14.88 2.68
N VAL A 363 22.34 13.88 2.16
CA VAL A 363 21.76 12.59 1.76
C VAL A 363 21.32 11.89 3.04
N GLN A 364 20.17 12.28 3.61
CA GLN A 364 19.54 11.49 4.66
C GLN A 364 18.89 10.27 4.00
N ALA A 365 19.30 9.12 4.51
CA ALA A 365 19.00 7.80 4.00
C ALA A 365 17.62 7.35 4.49
N ALA A 366 16.56 7.97 3.99
CA ALA A 366 15.22 7.42 3.87
C ALA A 366 14.38 8.52 3.22
N GLY A 367 13.95 8.32 1.98
CA GLY A 367 12.80 9.08 1.49
C GLY A 367 11.62 8.59 2.31
N TRP A 368 11.24 9.33 3.36
CA TRP A 368 10.19 8.92 4.26
C TRP A 368 8.93 8.67 3.43
N CYS A 369 8.48 7.41 3.36
CA CYS A 369 7.12 7.09 2.98
C CYS A 369 6.27 7.86 3.97
N LYS A 370 5.71 8.99 3.54
CA LYS A 370 5.03 9.90 4.44
C LYS A 370 3.79 9.18 4.95
N GLU A 371 3.02 8.64 4.01
CA GLU A 371 1.73 8.01 4.27
C GLU A 371 1.49 6.87 3.27
N THR A 372 0.94 5.77 3.77
CA THR A 372 0.40 4.67 2.96
C THR A 372 -1.11 4.76 2.99
N TYR A 373 -1.73 4.78 1.81
CA TYR A 373 -3.17 4.91 1.70
C TYR A 373 -3.80 3.57 1.36
N TYR A 374 -4.73 3.17 2.22
CA TYR A 374 -5.55 1.97 2.07
C TYR A 374 -6.95 2.38 1.65
N GLY A 375 -7.60 1.55 0.84
CA GLY A 375 -9.01 1.77 0.46
C GLY A 375 -9.45 1.01 -0.78
N HIS A 376 -8.51 0.66 -1.66
CA HIS A 376 -8.79 -0.23 -2.79
C HIS A 376 -8.87 -1.69 -2.35
N GLN A 377 -9.76 -2.43 -2.99
CA GLN A 377 -9.95 -3.85 -2.68
C GLN A 377 -9.10 -4.74 -3.59
N ASN A 378 -8.63 -4.24 -4.73
CA ASN A 378 -7.78 -4.95 -5.67
C ASN A 378 -6.54 -4.13 -6.05
N SER A 379 -5.80 -4.59 -7.05
CA SER A 379 -4.54 -3.96 -7.48
C SER A 379 -4.75 -2.54 -7.99
N CYS A 380 -3.94 -1.60 -7.48
CA CYS A 380 -3.91 -0.23 -7.95
C CYS A 380 -3.08 -0.12 -9.22
N ASN A 381 -3.74 -0.16 -10.39
CA ASN A 381 -3.09 -0.09 -11.69
C ASN A 381 -2.56 1.30 -12.03
N GLY A 382 -3.25 2.35 -11.59
CA GLY A 382 -2.97 3.71 -12.03
C GLY A 382 -3.08 4.75 -10.93
N VAL A 383 -2.23 5.77 -11.03
CA VAL A 383 -2.33 6.97 -10.18
C VAL A 383 -2.01 8.22 -11.00
N SER A 384 -2.79 9.28 -10.79
CA SER A 384 -2.56 10.57 -11.45
C SER A 384 -2.86 11.72 -10.50
N PHE A 385 -2.07 12.80 -10.63
CA PHE A 385 -2.31 14.05 -9.93
C PHE A 385 -3.09 15.00 -10.83
N ASN A 386 -3.97 15.80 -10.23
CA ASN A 386 -4.44 17.03 -10.84
C ASN A 386 -3.24 18.00 -11.01
N ILE A 387 -3.27 18.86 -12.02
CA ILE A 387 -2.23 19.84 -12.32
C ILE A 387 -2.04 20.86 -11.20
N LEU A 388 -3.08 21.11 -10.40
CA LEU A 388 -2.98 21.92 -9.18
C LEU A 388 -2.37 21.14 -8.00
N GLY A 389 -2.30 19.81 -8.07
CA GLY A 389 -1.77 18.94 -7.01
C GLY A 389 -2.68 18.77 -5.79
N THR A 390 -3.89 19.33 -5.82
CA THR A 390 -4.87 19.28 -4.73
C THR A 390 -5.59 17.94 -4.64
N GLN A 391 -5.75 17.26 -5.77
CA GLN A 391 -6.47 15.99 -5.87
C GLN A 391 -5.62 14.95 -6.58
N LEU A 392 -5.87 13.70 -6.20
CA LEU A 392 -5.24 12.52 -6.77
C LEU A 392 -6.31 11.50 -7.13
N ALA A 393 -6.21 10.91 -8.31
CA ALA A 393 -7.06 9.80 -8.72
C ALA A 393 -6.23 8.53 -8.70
N SER A 394 -6.75 7.48 -8.05
CA SER A 394 -6.20 6.14 -8.16
C SER A 394 -7.22 5.17 -8.73
N THR A 395 -6.76 4.27 -9.60
CA THR A 395 -7.59 3.33 -10.36
C THR A 395 -7.28 1.90 -9.96
N ASP A 396 -8.34 1.10 -9.85
CA ASP A 396 -8.31 -0.30 -9.42
C ASP A 396 -8.53 -1.26 -10.59
N ALA A 397 -8.08 -2.51 -10.42
CA ALA A 397 -8.27 -3.61 -11.35
C ALA A 397 -9.74 -4.06 -11.51
N ASP A 398 -10.63 -3.68 -10.59
CA ASP A 398 -12.08 -3.93 -10.70
C ASP A 398 -12.84 -2.76 -11.33
N GLY A 399 -12.14 -1.74 -11.85
CA GLY A 399 -12.78 -0.57 -12.46
C GLY A 399 -13.28 0.46 -11.44
N VAL A 400 -12.87 0.34 -10.19
CA VAL A 400 -13.14 1.35 -9.16
C VAL A 400 -12.09 2.45 -9.26
N VAL A 401 -12.53 3.70 -9.28
CA VAL A 401 -11.66 4.87 -9.29
C VAL A 401 -11.96 5.69 -8.05
N LYS A 402 -10.94 5.93 -7.23
CA LYS A 402 -11.06 6.75 -6.02
C LYS A 402 -10.37 8.08 -6.21
N LEU A 403 -11.07 9.14 -5.83
CA LEU A 403 -10.54 10.49 -5.76
C LEU A 403 -10.15 10.80 -4.31
N TRP A 404 -8.93 11.30 -4.14
CA TRP A 404 -8.31 11.61 -2.87
C TRP A 404 -7.98 13.10 -2.82
N ASP A 405 -8.29 13.77 -1.71
CA ASP A 405 -7.76 15.12 -1.45
C ASP A 405 -6.40 14.97 -0.77
N THR A 406 -5.36 15.51 -1.39
CA THR A 406 -3.98 15.39 -0.91
C THR A 406 -3.73 16.18 0.37
N ARG A 407 -4.59 17.15 0.69
CA ARG A 407 -4.46 18.01 1.87
C ARG A 407 -5.15 17.41 3.09
N MET A 408 -6.32 16.80 2.87
CA MET A 408 -7.13 16.17 3.92
C MET A 408 -6.80 14.70 4.11
N THR A 409 -5.97 14.14 3.21
CA THR A 409 -5.50 12.74 3.25
C THR A 409 -6.66 11.74 3.37
N ALA A 410 -7.78 12.08 2.72
CA ALA A 410 -9.04 11.36 2.79
C ALA A 410 -9.62 11.10 1.40
N GLU A 411 -10.42 10.03 1.28
CA GLU A 411 -11.20 9.78 0.07
C GLU A 411 -12.35 10.79 -0.04
N VAL A 412 -12.45 11.43 -1.20
CA VAL A 412 -13.49 12.43 -1.50
C VAL A 412 -14.65 11.76 -2.23
N ALA A 413 -14.34 10.88 -3.20
CA ALA A 413 -15.36 10.20 -3.99
C ALA A 413 -14.85 8.84 -4.47
N THR A 414 -15.79 7.89 -4.56
CA THR A 414 -15.56 6.59 -5.19
C THR A 414 -16.46 6.50 -6.43
N ILE A 415 -15.85 6.28 -7.58
CA ILE A 415 -16.52 6.21 -8.89
C ILE A 415 -16.36 4.79 -9.40
N ASN A 416 -17.48 4.11 -9.64
CA ASN A 416 -17.46 2.77 -10.22
C ASN A 416 -17.62 2.88 -11.74
N THR A 417 -16.56 2.54 -12.48
CA THR A 417 -16.52 2.73 -13.93
C THR A 417 -17.02 1.52 -14.73
N GLY A 418 -17.33 0.41 -14.04
CA GLY A 418 -17.86 -0.81 -14.63
C GLY A 418 -17.32 -2.04 -13.90
N LYS A 419 -17.43 -3.21 -14.56
CA LYS A 419 -16.85 -4.48 -14.08
C LYS A 419 -15.48 -4.78 -14.69
N HIS A 420 -14.92 -3.83 -15.44
CA HIS A 420 -13.68 -4.00 -16.19
C HIS A 420 -12.56 -3.17 -15.57
N PRO A 421 -11.30 -3.65 -15.60
CA PRO A 421 -10.16 -2.94 -15.04
C PRO A 421 -10.03 -1.49 -15.54
N ALA A 422 -9.68 -0.59 -14.62
CA ALA A 422 -9.30 0.77 -14.95
C ALA A 422 -7.77 0.88 -14.98
N ASN A 423 -7.19 0.86 -16.19
CA ASN A 423 -5.76 0.74 -16.40
C ASN A 423 -5.01 2.05 -16.09
N LYS A 424 -5.57 3.21 -16.49
CA LYS A 424 -4.95 4.51 -16.25
C LYS A 424 -5.99 5.62 -16.12
N SER A 425 -5.68 6.62 -15.30
CA SER A 425 -6.47 7.85 -15.19
C SER A 425 -5.64 9.08 -15.58
N CYS A 426 -6.31 10.11 -16.08
CA CYS A 426 -5.71 11.42 -16.37
C CYS A 426 -6.71 12.54 -16.08
N PHE A 427 -6.24 13.63 -15.49
CA PHE A 427 -7.04 14.84 -15.26
C PHE A 427 -6.92 15.80 -16.45
N ASP A 428 -8.02 16.48 -16.75
CA ASP A 428 -8.01 17.66 -17.62
C ASP A 428 -7.27 18.84 -16.95
N ARG A 429 -6.85 19.83 -17.75
CA ARG A 429 -6.22 21.08 -17.29
C ARG A 429 -7.02 21.82 -16.24
N SER A 430 -8.35 21.82 -16.38
CA SER A 430 -9.23 22.45 -15.40
C SER A 430 -9.28 21.70 -14.06
N GLY A 431 -8.89 20.42 -14.05
CA GLY A 431 -9.03 19.53 -12.90
C GLY A 431 -10.47 19.15 -12.58
N GLN A 432 -11.44 19.49 -13.44
CA GLN A 432 -12.86 19.20 -13.23
C GLN A 432 -13.31 17.91 -13.93
N VAL A 433 -12.54 17.44 -14.90
CA VAL A 433 -12.83 16.23 -15.67
C VAL A 433 -11.71 15.23 -15.47
N LEU A 434 -12.09 13.99 -15.18
CA LEU A 434 -11.20 12.83 -15.07
C LEU A 434 -11.51 11.86 -16.21
N ALA A 435 -10.53 11.60 -17.08
CA ALA A 435 -10.62 10.52 -18.05
C ALA A 435 -10.03 9.24 -17.48
N VAL A 436 -10.72 8.13 -17.71
CA VAL A 436 -10.32 6.79 -17.27
C VAL A 436 -10.28 5.88 -18.48
N ALA A 437 -9.13 5.24 -18.68
CA ALA A 437 -8.93 4.17 -19.65
C ALA A 437 -9.40 2.85 -19.04
N CYS A 438 -10.39 2.23 -19.67
CA CYS A 438 -10.96 0.97 -19.22
C CYS A 438 -10.59 -0.18 -20.16
N ASP A 439 -10.58 -1.39 -19.62
CA ASP A 439 -10.30 -2.62 -20.35
C ASP A 439 -11.43 -3.01 -21.34
N ASP A 440 -12.59 -2.37 -21.24
CA ASP A 440 -13.76 -2.59 -22.11
C ASP A 440 -13.66 -1.91 -23.49
N GLY A 441 -12.46 -1.45 -23.87
CA GLY A 441 -12.21 -0.72 -25.12
C GLY A 441 -12.79 0.69 -25.15
N LYS A 442 -13.23 1.21 -24.00
CA LYS A 442 -13.85 2.53 -23.88
C LYS A 442 -13.04 3.44 -22.98
N VAL A 443 -13.08 4.73 -23.29
CA VAL A 443 -12.58 5.78 -22.41
C VAL A 443 -13.77 6.49 -21.78
N LYS A 444 -13.84 6.49 -20.45
CA LYS A 444 -14.94 7.09 -19.69
C LYS A 444 -14.48 8.37 -19.03
N ALA A 445 -15.20 9.45 -19.24
CA ALA A 445 -14.92 10.75 -18.65
C ALA A 445 -15.92 11.07 -17.52
N TYR A 446 -15.40 11.38 -16.34
CA TYR A 446 -16.19 11.68 -15.14
C TYR A 446 -15.99 13.12 -14.70
N SER A 447 -17.04 13.75 -14.19
CA SER A 447 -16.92 15.00 -13.45
C SER A 447 -16.29 14.73 -12.08
N THR A 448 -15.24 15.45 -11.72
CA THR A 448 -14.53 15.29 -10.45
C THR A 448 -15.34 15.83 -9.26
N THR A 449 -16.25 16.79 -9.48
CA THR A 449 -17.10 17.34 -8.41
C THR A 449 -18.27 16.43 -8.08
N ASP A 450 -18.91 15.88 -9.11
CA ASP A 450 -20.20 15.19 -8.95
C ASP A 450 -20.04 13.66 -9.05
N GLY A 451 -18.90 13.17 -9.54
CA GLY A 451 -18.66 11.74 -9.80
C GLY A 451 -19.50 11.16 -10.93
N VAL A 452 -20.24 12.00 -11.67
CA VAL A 452 -21.15 11.57 -12.74
C VAL A 452 -20.39 11.34 -14.04
N LEU A 453 -20.73 10.25 -14.73
CA LEU A 453 -20.26 9.96 -16.09
C LEU A 453 -20.77 11.04 -17.05
N GLN A 454 -19.85 11.78 -17.66
CA GLN A 454 -20.17 12.85 -18.61
C GLN A 454 -20.16 12.33 -20.05
N ALA A 455 -19.18 11.49 -20.39
CA ALA A 455 -19.03 10.95 -21.73
C ALA A 455 -18.40 9.57 -21.72
N GLU A 456 -18.77 8.77 -22.71
CA GLU A 456 -18.20 7.46 -23.00
C GLU A 456 -17.71 7.46 -24.45
N LEU A 457 -16.39 7.39 -24.61
CA LEU A 457 -15.73 7.39 -25.91
C LEU A 457 -15.48 5.93 -26.31
N ALA A 458 -16.39 5.40 -27.12
CA ALA A 458 -16.27 4.07 -27.69
C ALA A 458 -15.56 4.15 -29.04
N GLY A 459 -14.51 3.36 -29.22
CA GLY A 459 -13.82 3.29 -30.49
C GLY A 459 -12.69 2.28 -30.56
N HIS A 460 -12.03 1.98 -29.44
CA HIS A 460 -11.02 0.93 -29.42
C HIS A 460 -11.69 -0.45 -29.51
N GLU A 461 -11.04 -1.36 -30.24
CA GLU A 461 -11.53 -2.74 -30.41
C GLU A 461 -11.09 -3.64 -29.26
N ASP A 462 -10.05 -3.23 -28.53
CA ASP A 462 -9.44 -3.95 -27.41
C ASP A 462 -9.16 -3.00 -26.23
N ALA A 463 -8.67 -3.55 -25.12
CA ALA A 463 -8.38 -2.84 -23.87
C ALA A 463 -7.59 -1.53 -24.05
N VAL A 464 -8.07 -0.45 -23.41
CA VAL A 464 -7.34 0.82 -23.41
C VAL A 464 -6.29 0.81 -22.30
N GLN A 465 -5.02 0.96 -22.67
CA GLN A 465 -3.89 0.87 -21.74
C GLN A 465 -3.53 2.23 -21.14
N ALA A 466 -3.63 3.30 -21.93
CA ALA A 466 -3.23 4.63 -21.50
C ALA A 466 -4.16 5.71 -22.05
N VAL A 467 -4.33 6.76 -21.26
CA VAL A 467 -5.03 7.99 -21.66
C VAL A 467 -4.23 9.19 -21.18
N LEU A 468 -4.13 10.22 -22.02
CA LEU A 468 -3.42 11.46 -21.76
C LEU A 468 -4.19 12.64 -22.34
N PHE A 469 -4.36 13.69 -21.54
CA PHE A 469 -4.83 14.98 -22.02
C PHE A 469 -3.67 15.82 -22.57
N ASP A 470 -3.92 16.55 -23.65
CA ASP A 470 -3.05 17.62 -24.11
C ASP A 470 -2.90 18.69 -23.02
N PRO A 471 -1.70 19.25 -22.76
CA PRO A 471 -1.52 20.41 -21.92
C PRO A 471 -2.47 21.59 -22.20
N ALA A 472 -2.95 21.75 -23.44
CA ALA A 472 -3.95 22.77 -23.77
C ALA A 472 -5.40 22.38 -23.44
N GLY A 473 -5.67 21.10 -23.18
CA GLY A 473 -6.99 20.55 -22.88
C GLY A 473 -7.92 20.41 -24.10
N GLN A 474 -7.39 20.54 -25.32
CA GLN A 474 -8.18 20.44 -26.55
C GLN A 474 -8.33 19.01 -27.05
N TYR A 475 -7.31 18.19 -26.83
CA TYR A 475 -7.28 16.83 -27.32
C TYR A 475 -7.06 15.86 -26.19
N LEU A 476 -7.71 14.70 -26.29
CA LEU A 476 -7.42 13.53 -25.49
C LEU A 476 -6.84 12.45 -26.39
N VAL A 477 -5.71 11.89 -26.00
CA VAL A 477 -5.07 10.78 -26.70
C VAL A 477 -5.30 9.52 -25.88
N SER A 478 -5.81 8.46 -26.53
CA SER A 478 -5.91 7.13 -25.96
C SER A 478 -5.08 6.13 -26.75
N CYS A 479 -4.50 5.15 -26.06
CA CYS A 479 -3.72 4.07 -26.65
C CYS A 479 -4.29 2.73 -26.21
N GLY A 480 -4.60 1.86 -27.17
CA GLY A 480 -5.18 0.54 -26.93
C GLY A 480 -4.23 -0.62 -27.19
N SER A 481 -4.61 -1.80 -26.72
CA SER A 481 -4.00 -3.09 -27.07
C SER A 481 -4.24 -3.48 -28.54
N ASP A 482 -5.18 -2.79 -29.22
CA ASP A 482 -5.47 -2.91 -30.65
C ASP A 482 -4.34 -2.34 -31.55
N ASN A 483 -3.19 -1.99 -30.97
CA ASN A 483 -2.04 -1.36 -31.61
C ASN A 483 -2.36 -0.01 -32.26
N THR A 484 -3.49 0.62 -31.90
CA THR A 484 -3.87 1.95 -32.39
C THR A 484 -3.82 2.97 -31.27
N PHE A 485 -3.48 4.21 -31.63
CA PHE A 485 -3.76 5.37 -30.79
C PHE A 485 -4.85 6.20 -31.47
N ARG A 486 -5.73 6.79 -30.67
CA ARG A 486 -6.84 7.62 -31.14
C ARG A 486 -6.74 8.99 -30.50
N LEU A 487 -7.02 10.01 -31.32
CA LEU A 487 -7.14 11.40 -30.89
C LEU A 487 -8.63 11.73 -30.82
N TRP A 488 -9.06 12.22 -29.67
CA TRP A 488 -10.41 12.66 -29.39
C TRP A 488 -10.39 14.18 -29.23
N SER A 489 -11.36 14.86 -29.83
CA SER A 489 -11.52 16.31 -29.79
C SER A 489 -12.88 16.69 -29.23
#